data_AF-A0A7C1NMW4-F1
#
_entry.id   AF-A0A7C1NMW4-F1
#
_cell.length_a   1.000
_cell.length_b   1.000
_cell.length_c   1.000
_cell.angle_alpha   90.00
_cell.angle_beta   90.00
_cell.angle_gamma   90.00
#
_symmetry.space_group_name_H-M   'P 1'
#
loop_
_entity.id
_entity.type
_entity.pdbx_description
1 polymer ?
#
loop_
_entity_poly.entity_id
_entity_poly.type
_entity_poly.pdbx_seq_one_letter_code
_entity_poly.pdbx_strand_id
1 'polypeptide(L)'
;MEKITWLPSYEVGIAVIDRQHQKIISVINKLIDGGTAITVDSEVLSQLLSELTAYASEHFSTEEDFFVACGYSGASGHIQEHKRYRLKIASLCQDVMCHEENAPVELLKFLSTWWVEHILKEDLDFKKCARMQNKACR
;
A
#
# COMPACT_ATOMS: atom_id res chain seq x y z
N MET A 1 -12.72 11.76 -6.52
CA MET A 1 -11.83 11.48 -5.36
C MET A 1 -10.62 12.39 -5.49
N GLU A 2 -10.09 12.92 -4.38
CA GLU A 2 -8.88 13.76 -4.43
C GLU A 2 -7.61 12.90 -4.53
N LYS A 3 -6.60 13.41 -5.22
CA LYS A 3 -5.29 12.74 -5.34
C LYS A 3 -4.50 12.83 -4.05
N ILE A 4 -3.74 11.78 -3.78
CA ILE A 4 -2.85 11.72 -2.63
C ILE A 4 -1.57 12.46 -3.00
N THR A 5 -1.24 13.50 -2.23
CA THR A 5 0.04 14.22 -2.38
C THR A 5 1.05 13.61 -1.43
N TRP A 6 2.24 13.26 -1.93
CA TRP A 6 3.33 12.81 -1.06
C TRP A 6 3.76 13.95 -0.13
N LEU A 7 3.79 13.67 1.17
CA LEU A 7 4.21 14.63 2.19
C LEU A 7 5.44 14.09 2.93
N PRO A 8 6.38 14.95 3.38
CA PRO A 8 7.52 14.53 4.20
C PRO A 8 7.10 13.79 5.49
N SER A 9 5.87 14.00 5.98
CA SER A 9 5.31 13.28 7.12
C SER A 9 5.11 11.78 6.87
N TYR A 10 5.11 11.34 5.61
CA TYR A 10 4.96 9.92 5.23
C TYR A 10 6.29 9.18 5.20
N GLU A 11 7.40 9.88 5.43
CA GLU A 11 8.74 9.28 5.40
C GLU A 11 8.99 8.45 6.65
N VAL A 12 9.21 7.15 6.45
CA VAL A 12 9.73 6.25 7.49
C VAL A 12 11.24 6.44 7.66
N GLY A 13 11.93 7.01 6.66
CA GLY A 13 13.36 7.29 6.71
C GLY A 13 14.23 6.09 6.32
N ILE A 14 13.63 5.10 5.66
CA ILE A 14 14.31 4.00 4.98
C ILE A 14 14.10 4.23 3.49
N ALA A 15 15.17 4.61 2.78
CA ALA A 15 15.07 5.08 1.40
C ALA A 15 14.41 4.10 0.43
N VAL A 16 14.52 2.78 0.65
CA VAL A 16 13.82 1.78 -0.19
C VAL A 16 12.31 1.77 0.07
N ILE A 17 11.89 1.86 1.34
CA ILE A 17 10.49 1.87 1.74
C ILE A 17 9.82 3.19 1.32
N ASP A 18 10.49 4.33 1.54
CA ASP A 18 9.96 5.64 1.12
C ASP A 18 9.72 5.69 -0.40
N ARG A 19 10.61 5.09 -1.21
CA ARG A 19 10.41 4.95 -2.67
C ARG A 19 9.26 4.01 -3.01
N GLN A 20 9.08 2.93 -2.25
CA GLN A 20 7.96 2.01 -2.44
C GLN A 20 6.62 2.73 -2.16
N HIS A 21 6.50 3.47 -1.06
CA HIS A 21 5.31 4.25 -0.75
C HIS A 21 4.97 5.27 -1.85
N GLN A 22 5.96 6.01 -2.32
CA GLN A 22 5.78 6.99 -3.41
C GLN A 22 5.26 6.32 -4.70
N LYS A 23 5.80 5.14 -5.04
CA LYS A 23 5.35 4.38 -6.21
C LYS A 23 3.92 3.87 -6.03
N ILE A 24 3.55 3.36 -4.86
CA ILE A 24 2.19 2.94 -4.53
C ILE A 24 1.21 4.11 -4.68
N ILE A 25 1.52 5.25 -4.08
CA ILE A 25 0.72 6.48 -4.18
C ILE A 25 0.59 6.92 -5.64
N SER A 26 1.65 6.81 -6.43
CA SER A 26 1.59 7.12 -7.86
C SER A 26 0.63 6.20 -8.62
N VAL A 27 0.63 4.88 -8.35
CA VAL A 27 -0.31 3.93 -8.96
C VAL A 27 -1.75 4.23 -8.53
N ILE A 28 -1.99 4.53 -7.25
CA ILE A 28 -3.31 4.93 -6.75
C ILE A 28 -3.79 6.22 -7.42
N ASN A 29 -2.91 7.21 -7.60
CA ASN A 29 -3.26 8.45 -8.28
C ASN A 29 -3.61 8.23 -9.76
N LYS A 30 -2.95 7.29 -10.45
CA LYS A 30 -3.32 6.90 -11.83
C LYS A 30 -4.70 6.26 -11.87
N LEU A 31 -5.02 5.41 -10.88
CA LEU A 31 -6.35 4.83 -10.72
C LEU A 31 -7.40 5.93 -10.46
N ILE A 32 -7.08 6.96 -9.65
CA ILE A 32 -7.95 8.11 -9.41
C ILE A 32 -8.17 8.94 -10.67
N ASP A 33 -7.12 9.19 -11.45
CA ASP A 33 -7.19 9.96 -12.71
C ASP A 33 -8.06 9.24 -13.75
N GLY A 34 -8.10 7.91 -13.74
CA GLY A 34 -9.05 7.14 -14.57
C GLY A 34 -10.51 7.27 -14.10
N GLY A 35 -10.74 7.63 -12.83
CA GLY A 35 -12.03 8.08 -12.31
C GLY A 35 -13.22 7.21 -12.67
N THR A 36 -14.31 7.84 -13.12
CA THR A 36 -15.55 7.18 -13.59
C THR A 36 -15.46 6.68 -15.03
N ALA A 37 -14.37 6.96 -15.76
CA ALA A 37 -14.13 6.46 -17.10
C ALA A 37 -13.55 5.03 -17.07
N ILE A 38 -13.06 4.60 -15.90
CA ILE A 38 -12.75 3.21 -15.62
C ILE A 38 -14.06 2.44 -15.54
N THR A 39 -14.39 1.74 -16.62
CA THR A 39 -15.38 0.66 -16.58
C THR A 39 -14.71 -0.63 -16.12
N VAL A 40 -15.53 -1.56 -15.64
CA VAL A 40 -15.14 -2.92 -15.27
C VAL A 40 -14.48 -3.71 -16.42
N ASP A 41 -14.77 -3.33 -17.67
CA ASP A 41 -14.14 -3.88 -18.89
C ASP A 41 -12.81 -3.19 -19.28
N SER A 42 -12.32 -2.26 -18.46
CA SER A 42 -11.11 -1.51 -18.77
C SER A 42 -9.86 -2.37 -18.56
N GLU A 43 -9.18 -2.74 -19.64
CA GLU A 43 -7.85 -3.37 -19.60
C GLU A 43 -6.86 -2.57 -18.75
N VAL A 44 -7.00 -1.24 -18.75
CA VAL A 44 -6.20 -0.33 -17.92
C VAL A 44 -6.45 -0.55 -16.43
N LEU A 45 -7.69 -0.82 -16.01
CA LEU A 45 -8.00 -1.14 -14.61
C LEU A 45 -7.33 -2.42 -14.17
N SER A 46 -7.50 -3.49 -14.96
CA SER A 46 -6.91 -4.80 -14.65
C SER A 46 -5.38 -4.70 -14.58
N GLN A 47 -4.75 -3.96 -15.49
CA GLN A 47 -3.31 -3.74 -15.48
C GLN A 47 -2.84 -2.96 -14.24
N LEU A 48 -3.50 -1.86 -13.89
CA LEU A 48 -3.15 -1.06 -12.71
C LEU A 48 -3.38 -1.82 -11.40
N LEU A 49 -4.43 -2.64 -11.30
CA LEU A 49 -4.68 -3.49 -10.14
C LEU A 49 -3.68 -4.62 -10.01
N SER A 50 -3.27 -5.22 -11.12
CA SER A 50 -2.20 -6.21 -11.15
C SER A 50 -0.87 -5.59 -10.72
N GLU A 51 -0.52 -4.41 -11.27
CA GLU A 51 0.67 -3.65 -10.86
C GLU A 51 0.64 -3.35 -9.36
N LEU A 52 -0.49 -2.86 -8.84
CA LEU A 52 -0.62 -2.51 -7.43
C LEU A 52 -0.52 -3.73 -6.51
N THR A 53 -1.16 -4.84 -6.86
CA THR A 53 -1.16 -6.06 -6.03
C THR A 53 0.22 -6.69 -5.96
N ALA A 54 0.92 -6.74 -7.11
CA ALA A 54 2.30 -7.22 -7.17
C ALA A 54 3.22 -6.33 -6.34
N TYR A 55 3.11 -5.01 -6.52
CA TYR A 55 3.98 -4.06 -5.84
C TYR A 55 3.70 -3.96 -4.33
N ALA A 56 2.44 -4.08 -3.91
CA ALA A 56 2.07 -4.21 -2.50
C ALA A 56 2.70 -5.44 -1.86
N SER A 57 2.71 -6.57 -2.57
CA SER A 57 3.31 -7.82 -2.06
C SER A 57 4.82 -7.70 -1.89
N GLU A 58 5.52 -7.09 -2.86
CA GLU A 58 6.95 -6.79 -2.77
C GLU A 58 7.26 -5.85 -1.60
N HIS A 59 6.48 -4.78 -1.47
CA HIS A 59 6.62 -3.81 -0.39
C HIS A 59 6.46 -4.46 0.98
N PHE A 60 5.37 -5.20 1.20
CA PHE A 60 5.14 -5.90 2.47
C PHE A 60 6.26 -6.90 2.78
N SER A 61 6.75 -7.65 1.78
CA SER A 61 7.89 -8.55 2.00
C SER A 61 9.14 -7.78 2.44
N THR A 62 9.40 -6.62 1.84
CA THR A 62 10.52 -5.75 2.20
C THR A 62 10.43 -5.32 3.66
N GLU A 63 9.26 -4.87 4.10
CA GLU A 63 9.05 -4.47 5.50
C GLU A 63 9.16 -5.63 6.48
N GLU A 64 8.57 -6.77 6.13
CA GLU A 64 8.62 -7.99 6.93
C GLU A 64 10.07 -8.46 7.15
N ASP A 65 10.92 -8.37 6.13
CA ASP A 65 12.37 -8.64 6.25
C ASP A 65 13.05 -7.62 7.18
N PHE A 66 12.68 -6.34 7.11
CA PHE A 66 13.17 -5.32 8.05
C PHE A 66 12.74 -5.59 9.49
N PHE A 67 11.51 -6.06 9.71
CA PHE A 67 11.02 -6.39 11.04
C PHE A 67 11.85 -7.49 11.70
N VAL A 68 12.18 -8.53 10.93
CA VAL A 68 13.06 -9.62 11.39
C VAL A 68 14.45 -9.09 11.71
N ALA A 69 15.02 -8.30 10.81
CA ALA A 69 16.39 -7.83 10.95
C ALA A 69 16.56 -6.87 12.14
N CYS A 70 15.56 -6.06 12.48
CA CYS A 70 15.66 -5.08 13.57
C CYS A 70 15.00 -5.55 14.89
N GLY A 71 14.33 -6.70 14.88
CA GLY A 71 13.62 -7.23 16.05
C GLY A 71 12.39 -6.40 16.43
N TYR A 72 11.62 -5.94 15.44
CA TYR A 72 10.45 -5.10 15.68
C TYR A 72 9.37 -5.85 16.47
N SER A 73 9.08 -5.37 17.69
CA SER A 73 8.10 -6.02 18.59
C SER A 73 6.66 -6.00 18.06
N GLY A 74 6.32 -5.06 17.18
CA GLY A 74 5.00 -4.95 16.56
C GLY A 74 4.81 -5.84 15.32
N ALA A 75 5.83 -6.60 14.90
CA ALA A 75 5.84 -7.30 13.61
C ALA A 75 4.62 -8.21 13.39
N SER A 76 4.19 -8.95 14.42
CA SER A 76 3.05 -9.86 14.29
C SER A 76 1.73 -9.14 14.00
N GLY A 77 1.51 -7.98 14.61
CA GLY A 77 0.31 -7.18 14.37
C GLY A 77 0.33 -6.56 12.97
N HIS A 78 1.48 -6.00 12.60
CA HIS A 78 1.70 -5.38 11.31
C HIS A 78 1.51 -6.38 10.14
N ILE A 79 2.10 -7.58 10.24
CA ILE A 79 1.90 -8.68 9.27
C ILE A 79 0.42 -9.08 9.15
N GLN A 80 -0.34 -8.98 10.25
CA GLN A 80 -1.76 -9.28 10.22
C GLN A 80 -2.54 -8.23 9.44
N GLU A 81 -2.16 -6.95 9.50
CA GLU A 81 -2.71 -5.89 8.64
C GLU A 81 -2.40 -6.15 7.16
N HIS A 82 -1.16 -6.53 6.81
CA HIS A 82 -0.80 -6.92 5.44
C HIS A 82 -1.70 -8.06 4.91
N LYS A 83 -1.93 -9.09 5.75
CA LYS A 83 -2.82 -10.20 5.39
C LYS A 83 -4.26 -9.74 5.18
N ARG A 84 -4.76 -8.85 6.04
CA ARG A 84 -6.12 -8.27 5.91
C ARG A 84 -6.25 -7.47 4.62
N TYR A 85 -5.25 -6.67 4.28
CA TYR A 85 -5.21 -5.95 3.02
C TYR A 85 -5.26 -6.90 1.82
N ARG A 86 -4.39 -7.92 1.78
CA ARG A 86 -4.34 -8.92 0.68
C ARG A 86 -5.69 -9.61 0.47
N LEU A 87 -6.40 -9.94 1.55
CA LEU A 87 -7.74 -10.54 1.45
C LEU A 87 -8.79 -9.53 0.96
N LYS A 88 -8.77 -8.31 1.50
CA LYS A 88 -9.77 -7.29 1.14
C LYS A 88 -9.60 -6.81 -0.30
N ILE A 89 -8.36 -6.64 -0.78
CA ILE A 89 -8.11 -6.25 -2.17
C ILE A 89 -8.52 -7.35 -3.14
N ALA A 90 -8.27 -8.62 -2.80
CA ALA A 90 -8.71 -9.75 -3.63
C ALA A 90 -10.24 -9.82 -3.76
N SER A 91 -10.98 -9.62 -2.65
CA SER A 91 -12.44 -9.53 -2.67
C SER A 91 -12.92 -8.38 -3.56
N LEU A 92 -12.39 -7.17 -3.37
CA LEU A 92 -12.82 -6.01 -4.15
C LEU A 92 -12.49 -6.16 -5.65
N CYS A 93 -11.35 -6.77 -5.98
CA CYS A 93 -11.02 -7.10 -7.37
C CYS A 93 -12.02 -8.11 -7.96
N GLN A 94 -12.47 -9.09 -7.18
CA GLN A 94 -13.50 -10.02 -7.62
C GLN A 94 -14.85 -9.32 -7.87
N ASP A 95 -15.27 -8.43 -6.97
CA ASP A 95 -16.53 -7.69 -7.09
C ASP A 95 -16.52 -6.80 -8.36
N VAL A 96 -15.38 -6.18 -8.66
CA VAL A 96 -15.13 -5.45 -9.92
C VAL A 96 -15.27 -6.38 -11.12
N MET A 97 -14.64 -7.56 -11.10
CA MET A 97 -14.74 -8.53 -12.19
C MET A 97 -16.15 -9.09 -12.37
N CYS A 98 -16.97 -9.09 -11.32
CA CYS A 98 -18.38 -9.49 -11.35
C CYS A 98 -19.32 -8.37 -11.81
N HIS A 99 -18.80 -7.22 -12.24
CA HIS A 99 -19.56 -6.05 -12.67
C HIS A 99 -20.50 -5.49 -11.60
N GLU A 100 -20.13 -5.57 -10.32
CA GLU A 100 -20.90 -4.91 -9.26
C GLU A 100 -20.82 -3.37 -9.42
N GLU A 101 -21.99 -2.73 -9.43
CA GLU A 101 -22.16 -1.32 -9.83
C GLU A 101 -21.25 -0.35 -9.04
N ASN A 102 -21.06 -0.59 -7.74
CA ASN A 102 -20.29 0.29 -6.86
C ASN A 102 -18.85 -0.19 -6.60
N ALA A 103 -18.48 -1.39 -7.05
CA ALA A 103 -17.19 -2.00 -6.68
C ALA A 103 -15.95 -1.19 -7.11
N PRO A 104 -15.89 -0.56 -8.30
CA PRO A 104 -14.74 0.28 -8.66
C PRO A 104 -14.55 1.49 -7.72
N VAL A 105 -15.65 2.10 -7.27
CA VAL A 105 -15.62 3.24 -6.35
C VAL A 105 -15.19 2.79 -4.95
N GLU A 106 -15.73 1.67 -4.47
CA GLU A 106 -15.35 1.08 -3.18
C GLU A 106 -13.88 0.67 -3.15
N LEU A 107 -13.40 0.06 -4.24
CA LEU A 107 -12.00 -0.29 -4.44
C LEU A 107 -11.08 0.93 -4.35
N LEU A 108 -11.36 1.97 -5.12
CA LEU A 108 -10.59 3.21 -5.11
C LEU A 108 -10.55 3.83 -3.71
N LYS A 109 -11.71 3.94 -3.06
CA LYS A 109 -11.82 4.47 -1.71
C LYS A 109 -10.99 3.65 -0.73
N PHE A 110 -11.14 2.32 -0.75
CA PHE A 110 -10.36 1.41 0.09
C PHE A 110 -8.86 1.60 -0.12
N LEU A 111 -8.37 1.62 -1.37
CA LEU A 111 -6.96 1.82 -1.68
C LEU A 111 -6.44 3.16 -1.15
N SER A 112 -7.17 4.25 -1.39
CA SER A 112 -6.74 5.57 -0.95
C SER A 112 -6.69 5.71 0.57
N THR A 113 -7.69 5.19 1.27
CA THR A 113 -7.79 5.28 2.73
C THR A 113 -6.81 4.33 3.40
N TRP A 114 -6.77 3.06 2.99
CA TRP A 114 -5.94 2.05 3.64
C TRP A 114 -4.46 2.40 3.56
N TRP A 115 -3.94 2.76 2.38
CA TRP A 115 -2.51 3.07 2.25
C TRP A 115 -2.09 4.30 3.03
N VAL A 116 -2.87 5.38 3.00
CA VAL A 116 -2.53 6.60 3.76
C VAL A 116 -2.59 6.33 5.26
N GLU A 117 -3.61 5.61 5.72
CA GLU A 117 -3.72 5.27 7.14
C GLU A 117 -2.65 4.30 7.60
N HIS A 118 -2.33 3.28 6.81
CA HIS A 118 -1.31 2.29 7.13
C HIS A 118 0.07 2.94 7.24
N ILE A 119 0.46 3.75 6.26
CA ILE A 119 1.71 4.51 6.29
C ILE A 119 1.82 5.38 7.54
N LEU A 120 0.75 6.10 7.88
CA LEU A 120 0.75 7.04 9.00
C LEU A 120 0.65 6.38 10.39
N LYS A 121 -0.05 5.25 10.50
CA LYS A 121 -0.37 4.63 11.80
C LYS A 121 0.54 3.44 12.11
N GLU A 122 0.91 2.65 11.10
CA GLU A 122 1.66 1.40 11.27
C GLU A 122 3.12 1.58 10.84
N ASP A 123 3.38 2.14 9.64
CA ASP A 123 4.75 2.14 9.09
C ASP A 123 5.66 3.13 9.82
N LEU A 124 5.09 4.24 10.29
CA LEU A 124 5.82 5.19 11.14
C LEU A 124 6.23 4.62 12.50
N ASP A 125 5.59 3.56 12.99
CA ASP A 125 5.92 2.98 14.30
C ASP A 125 7.25 2.22 14.29
N PHE A 126 7.59 1.56 13.18
CA PHE A 126 8.86 0.84 13.08
C PHE A 126 10.04 1.73 12.64
N LYS A 127 9.80 3.00 12.29
CA LYS A 127 10.84 4.03 12.03
C LYS A 127 11.93 4.10 13.10
N LYS A 128 11.58 3.89 14.37
CA LYS A 128 12.55 3.88 15.47
C LYS A 128 13.49 2.66 15.41
N CYS A 129 12.95 1.52 14.99
CA CYS A 129 13.70 0.28 14.79
C CYS A 129 14.73 0.43 13.66
N ALA A 130 14.33 1.08 12.56
CA ALA A 130 15.20 1.41 11.42
C ALA A 130 16.44 2.23 11.82
N ARG A 131 16.27 3.19 12.74
CA ARG A 131 17.37 4.04 13.23
C ARG A 131 18.41 3.28 14.06
N MET A 132 18.04 2.16 14.69
CA MET A 132 18.96 1.38 15.52
C MET A 132 19.93 0.53 14.70
N GLN A 133 19.51 0.01 13.53
CA GLN A 133 20.42 -0.72 12.64
C GLN A 133 21.51 0.18 12.03
N ASN A 134 21.19 1.42 11.68
CA ASN A 134 22.18 2.38 11.15
C ASN A 134 23.27 2.77 12.15
N LYS A 135 23.07 2.52 13.46
CA LYS A 135 24.08 2.74 14.50
C LYS A 135 24.91 1.49 14.81
N ALA A 136 24.37 0.29 14.59
CA ALA A 136 25.07 -0.97 14.86
C ALA A 136 26.08 -1.34 13.74
N CYS A 137 25.99 -0.70 12.57
CA CYS A 137 26.89 -0.90 11.43
C CYS A 137 27.95 0.21 11.29
N ARG A 138 28.19 1.01 12.33
CA ARG A 138 29.27 2.02 12.40
C ARG A 138 30.25 1.71 13.51
#